data_AF-A0AAX2DIZ8-F1
#
_entry.id   AF-A0AAX2DIZ8-F1
#
_cell.length_a   1.000
_cell.length_b   1.000
_cell.length_c   1.000
_cell.angle_alpha   90.00
_cell.angle_beta   90.00
_cell.angle_gamma   90.00
#
_symmetry.space_group_name_H-M   'P 1'
#
loop_
_entity.id
_entity.type
_entity.pdbx_description
1 polymer ?
#
loop_
_entity_poly.entity_id
_entity_poly.type
_entity_poly.pdbx_seq_one_letter_code
_entity_poly.pdbx_strand_id
1 'polypeptide(L)'
;MAIGFSNIPADIRVPLFYAEMDNSAANSASSAMRRLIVAQVNDDATSESIGQLVLVSSVALAKSIGGQGSMLAAMYDTWRKVDPIGEIWCLPLQDDTGVVATATITITGTATEAGLLNLYVGGVRVQSVVTSGATPTVAAAALAVKINATPDLPVTAAAVAGVVTLTCKWTGESGNDISILMNRLGKSNGEMTPAGLTVVATAMTGGVGVPDQIDATAALGDEPFEFLCMPWSDTTSLNAWKDAMDDNTGRWSWAKQLFGHVYCAKRGTLGTLVAAGQARNDQHVTIQAVETGVPQPVWVQAAALAARTAVFISADASRPTQSGSLPGLDPAPASERFTLTERQSLLTYGLATAYYEGGYVRIQRSVTTYQKNAYGQADNSYLDSETMHQSAFIIRRMRSVITSKYGRHKLASDGTRFGDGQPIVTPAVIRGELIAQYAKLELEGHVENAELFAQHLVVERDTQDPSRVNVLFPPDYINGLRIFALLNQFRLQYDEAA
;
A
#
# COMPACT_ATOMS: atom_id res chain seq x y z
N MET A 1 -22.24 24.33 40.56
CA MET A 1 -21.09 24.12 39.68
C MET A 1 -20.08 25.23 39.90
N ALA A 2 -19.12 24.99 40.79
CA ALA A 2 -17.87 25.75 40.83
C ALA A 2 -16.95 25.28 39.69
N ILE A 3 -16.25 26.20 39.03
CA ILE A 3 -15.29 25.90 37.95
C ILE A 3 -13.91 25.79 38.59
N GLY A 4 -13.19 24.70 38.32
CA GLY A 4 -11.80 24.55 38.75
C GLY A 4 -10.81 25.08 37.72
N PHE A 5 -9.68 25.59 38.20
CA PHE A 5 -8.57 26.10 37.38
C PHE A 5 -7.34 25.22 37.60
N SER A 6 -6.59 24.90 36.54
CA SER A 6 -5.39 24.06 36.61
C SER A 6 -4.14 24.86 36.90
N ASN A 7 -4.10 26.13 36.48
CA ASN A 7 -2.91 26.98 36.52
C ASN A 7 -3.08 28.22 37.39
N ILE A 8 -4.32 28.67 37.66
CA ILE A 8 -4.56 29.81 38.55
C ILE A 8 -4.51 29.33 40.00
N PRO A 9 -3.51 29.75 40.81
CA PRO A 9 -3.37 29.30 42.19
C PRO A 9 -4.49 29.85 43.07
N ALA A 10 -4.99 29.05 44.00
CA ALA A 10 -6.07 29.45 44.90
C ALA A 10 -5.67 30.55 45.91
N ASP A 11 -4.37 30.77 46.12
CA ASP A 11 -3.78 31.71 47.08
C ASP A 11 -3.29 33.04 46.45
N ILE A 12 -3.57 33.27 45.16
CA ILE A 12 -3.18 34.50 44.47
C ILE A 12 -3.89 35.73 45.07
N ARG A 13 -3.12 36.73 45.50
CA ARG A 13 -3.62 37.97 46.15
C ARG A 13 -3.57 39.21 45.27
N VAL A 14 -2.89 39.13 44.12
CA VAL A 14 -2.77 40.23 43.17
C VAL A 14 -4.11 40.36 42.42
N PRO A 15 -4.72 41.56 42.35
CA PRO A 15 -6.04 41.73 41.76
C PRO A 15 -6.00 42.02 40.25
N LEU A 16 -7.12 41.73 39.55
CA LEU A 16 -7.70 42.42 38.38
C LEU A 16 -8.32 41.46 37.35
N PHE A 17 -7.53 40.62 36.67
CA PHE A 17 -8.03 39.71 35.64
C PHE A 17 -7.06 38.54 35.43
N TYR A 18 -7.60 37.33 35.46
CA TYR A 18 -6.88 36.09 35.16
C TYR A 18 -7.77 35.21 34.29
N ALA A 19 -7.20 34.63 33.24
CA ALA A 19 -7.86 33.67 32.38
C ALA A 19 -6.94 32.47 32.18
N GLU A 20 -7.53 31.28 32.16
CA GLU A 20 -6.85 30.04 31.79
C GLU A 20 -7.47 29.54 30.49
N MET A 21 -6.60 29.17 29.54
CA MET A 21 -7.04 28.60 28.27
C MET A 21 -6.99 27.09 28.37
N ASP A 22 -8.15 26.43 28.28
CA ASP A 22 -8.27 24.98 28.21
C ASP A 22 -8.67 24.58 26.79
N ASN A 23 -7.87 23.72 26.15
CA ASN A 23 -8.11 23.23 24.80
C ASN A 23 -8.79 21.86 24.76
N SER A 24 -9.16 21.28 25.91
CA SER A 24 -9.75 19.94 26.03
C SER A 24 -11.03 19.74 25.19
N ALA A 25 -11.79 20.82 24.93
CA ALA A 25 -13.00 20.82 24.11
C ALA A 25 -12.77 21.29 22.65
N ALA A 26 -11.58 21.76 22.29
CA ALA A 26 -11.29 22.36 21.00
C ALA A 26 -10.66 21.39 19.98
N ASN A 27 -10.20 20.21 20.43
CA ASN A 27 -9.52 19.26 19.55
C ASN A 27 -10.51 18.56 18.59
N SER A 28 -10.48 18.96 17.32
CA SER A 28 -11.18 18.32 16.21
C SER A 28 -10.24 17.70 15.17
N ALA A 29 -8.93 17.69 15.45
CA ALA A 29 -7.94 17.23 14.48
C ALA A 29 -8.10 15.73 14.20
N SER A 30 -8.20 15.38 12.92
CA SER A 30 -8.01 14.00 12.45
C SER A 30 -6.52 13.74 12.28
N SER A 31 -6.05 12.56 12.69
CA SER A 31 -4.66 12.15 12.48
C SER A 31 -4.41 12.03 10.98
N ALA A 32 -3.38 12.71 10.47
CA ALA A 32 -2.96 12.52 9.10
C ALA A 32 -2.49 11.07 8.89
N MET A 33 -3.15 10.33 8.00
CA MET A 33 -2.73 8.99 7.60
C MET A 33 -1.54 9.11 6.65
N ARG A 34 -0.31 9.09 7.19
CA ARG A 34 0.90 9.26 6.39
C ARG A 34 1.15 8.05 5.48
N ARG A 35 1.68 8.32 4.29
CA ARG A 35 2.04 7.30 3.29
C ARG A 35 3.55 7.11 3.24
N LEU A 36 3.99 5.86 3.09
CA LEU A 36 5.40 5.50 2.94
C LEU A 36 5.60 4.69 1.65
N ILE A 37 6.60 5.08 0.87
CA ILE A 37 7.15 4.31 -0.24
C ILE A 37 8.55 3.85 0.14
N VAL A 38 8.77 2.54 0.23
CA VAL A 38 10.10 1.95 0.35
C VAL A 38 10.50 1.45 -1.02
N ALA A 39 11.61 1.94 -1.56
CA ALA A 39 11.97 1.65 -2.95
C ALA A 39 13.46 1.78 -3.20
N GLN A 40 13.92 1.07 -4.23
CA GLN A 40 15.31 1.06 -4.63
C GLN A 40 15.70 2.32 -5.43
N VAL A 41 16.92 2.79 -5.19
CA VAL A 41 17.59 3.83 -6.00
C VAL A 41 18.51 3.19 -7.04
N ASN A 42 18.94 3.94 -8.05
CA ASN A 42 19.96 3.47 -8.99
C ASN A 42 21.30 3.23 -8.27
N ASP A 43 22.15 2.33 -8.78
CA ASP A 43 23.46 2.06 -8.18
C ASP A 43 24.39 3.29 -8.20
N ASP A 44 24.17 4.23 -9.11
CA ASP A 44 24.94 5.47 -9.25
C ASP A 44 24.34 6.65 -8.46
N ALA A 45 23.25 6.42 -7.71
CA ALA A 45 22.66 7.45 -6.85
C ALA A 45 23.58 7.76 -5.66
N THR A 46 23.75 9.04 -5.36
CA THR A 46 24.68 9.54 -4.33
C THR A 46 24.01 10.45 -3.30
N SER A 47 22.67 10.44 -3.24
CA SER A 47 21.92 11.27 -2.32
C SER A 47 22.20 10.88 -0.86
N GLU A 48 22.41 11.87 0.01
CA GLU A 48 22.58 11.67 1.46
C GLU A 48 21.33 11.09 2.13
N SER A 49 20.17 11.16 1.46
CA SER A 49 18.92 10.61 1.99
C SER A 49 18.81 9.08 1.87
N ILE A 50 19.73 8.41 1.17
CA ILE A 50 19.73 6.94 1.04
C ILE A 50 19.84 6.30 2.43
N GLY A 51 18.95 5.36 2.73
CA GLY A 51 18.86 4.71 4.04
C GLY A 51 18.13 5.53 5.12
N GLN A 52 17.58 6.70 4.78
CA GLN A 52 16.89 7.58 5.74
C GLN A 52 15.49 7.97 5.27
N LEU A 53 14.59 8.20 6.23
CA LEU A 53 13.25 8.73 5.94
C LEU A 53 13.34 10.16 5.38
N VAL A 54 12.75 10.37 4.21
CA VAL A 54 12.71 11.68 3.56
C VAL A 54 11.30 12.02 3.08
N LEU A 55 10.84 13.22 3.39
CA LEU A 55 9.58 13.75 2.86
C LEU A 55 9.79 14.18 1.41
N VAL A 56 9.02 13.60 0.48
CA VAL A 56 9.16 13.87 -0.95
C VAL A 56 7.94 14.62 -1.47
N SER A 57 8.14 15.88 -1.83
CA SER A 57 7.07 16.78 -2.28
C SER A 57 6.83 16.77 -3.79
N SER A 58 7.77 16.24 -4.59
CA SER A 58 7.65 16.25 -6.06
C SER A 58 8.34 15.06 -6.73
N VAL A 59 7.89 14.74 -7.96
CA VAL A 59 8.52 13.71 -8.80
C VAL A 59 9.98 14.08 -9.13
N ALA A 60 10.29 15.37 -9.28
CA ALA A 60 11.64 15.84 -9.54
C ALA A 60 12.59 15.52 -8.37
N LEU A 61 12.13 15.70 -7.13
CA LEU A 61 12.88 15.35 -5.93
C LEU A 61 13.06 13.83 -5.80
N ALA A 62 12.02 13.04 -6.11
CA ALA A 62 12.15 11.58 -6.17
C ALA A 62 13.22 11.14 -7.17
N LYS A 63 13.27 11.77 -8.36
CA LYS A 63 14.29 11.51 -9.39
C LYS A 63 15.68 11.97 -8.98
N SER A 64 15.81 13.09 -8.25
CA SER A 64 17.13 13.53 -7.78
C SER A 64 17.70 12.65 -6.67
N ILE A 65 16.82 12.11 -5.80
CA ILE A 65 17.23 11.18 -4.73
C ILE A 65 17.54 9.81 -5.30
N GLY A 66 16.59 9.22 -6.04
CA GLY A 66 16.69 7.85 -6.51
C GLY A 66 17.47 7.66 -7.80
N GLY A 67 17.75 8.74 -8.53
CA GLY A 67 18.24 8.69 -9.90
C GLY A 67 17.09 8.57 -10.90
N GLN A 68 17.33 9.05 -12.12
CA GLN A 68 16.31 9.07 -13.17
C GLN A 68 16.04 7.64 -13.69
N GLY A 69 14.76 7.27 -13.78
CA GLY A 69 14.32 5.92 -14.16
C GLY A 69 14.44 4.86 -13.06
N SER A 70 14.76 5.26 -11.82
CA SER A 70 14.80 4.36 -10.66
C SER A 70 13.44 3.78 -10.29
N MET A 71 13.46 2.70 -9.52
CA MET A 71 12.27 2.11 -8.90
C MET A 71 11.52 3.15 -8.07
N LEU A 72 12.23 3.92 -7.22
CA LEU A 72 11.64 5.00 -6.42
C LEU A 72 10.92 6.04 -7.28
N ALA A 73 11.55 6.52 -8.35
CA ALA A 73 10.95 7.51 -9.23
C ALA A 73 9.67 6.97 -9.92
N ALA A 74 9.70 5.71 -10.37
CA ALA A 74 8.54 5.07 -11.00
C ALA A 74 7.38 4.85 -10.02
N MET A 75 7.68 4.39 -8.79
CA MET A 75 6.67 4.22 -7.73
C MET A 75 6.04 5.55 -7.34
N TYR A 76 6.85 6.60 -7.16
CA TYR A 76 6.36 7.92 -6.79
C TYR A 76 5.50 8.56 -7.88
N ASP A 77 5.91 8.48 -9.15
CA ASP A 77 5.10 8.98 -10.29
C ASP A 77 3.76 8.26 -10.38
N THR A 78 3.76 6.94 -10.18
CA THR A 78 2.53 6.13 -10.17
C THR A 78 1.63 6.49 -9.00
N TRP A 79 2.21 6.69 -7.82
CA TRP A 79 1.46 7.14 -6.64
C TRP A 79 0.78 8.48 -6.89
N ARG A 80 1.50 9.47 -7.46
CA ARG A 80 0.96 10.82 -7.73
C ARG A 80 -0.14 10.86 -8.79
N LYS A 81 -0.21 9.88 -9.70
CA LYS A 81 -1.36 9.74 -10.63
C LYS A 81 -2.65 9.36 -9.90
N VAL A 82 -2.55 8.78 -8.71
CA VAL A 82 -3.68 8.34 -7.89
C VAL A 82 -3.97 9.31 -6.77
N ASP A 83 -2.94 9.71 -6.02
CA ASP A 83 -2.98 10.63 -4.89
C ASP A 83 -2.18 11.91 -5.21
N PRO A 84 -2.80 12.91 -5.85
CA PRO A 84 -2.09 14.10 -6.31
C PRO A 84 -1.61 15.02 -5.18
N ILE A 85 -2.20 14.92 -3.97
CA ILE A 85 -1.99 15.87 -2.88
C ILE A 85 -1.46 15.25 -1.59
N GLY A 86 -1.55 13.93 -1.42
CA GLY A 86 -1.14 13.26 -0.18
C GLY A 86 0.31 13.53 0.22
N GLU A 87 0.56 13.50 1.52
CA GLU A 87 1.90 13.57 2.09
C GLU A 87 2.59 12.21 1.96
N ILE A 88 3.64 12.15 1.14
CA ILE A 88 4.35 10.91 0.80
C ILE A 88 5.77 11.00 1.35
N TRP A 89 6.09 10.08 2.25
CA TRP A 89 7.45 9.82 2.70
C TRP A 89 8.06 8.71 1.86
N CYS A 90 9.35 8.83 1.61
CA CYS A 90 10.11 7.81 0.93
C CYS A 90 11.23 7.31 1.83
N LEU A 91 11.50 6.02 1.76
CA LEU A 91 12.70 5.40 2.28
C LEU A 91 13.49 4.83 1.09
N PRO A 92 14.40 5.63 0.50
CA PRO A 92 15.29 5.18 -0.56
C PRO A 92 16.28 4.15 -0.03
N LEU A 93 16.36 3.00 -0.67
CA LEU A 93 17.32 1.94 -0.34
C LEU A 93 18.26 1.67 -1.50
N GLN A 94 19.48 1.28 -1.20
CA GLN A 94 20.49 0.85 -2.18
C GLN A 94 20.93 -0.57 -1.85
N ASP A 95 21.28 -1.34 -2.88
CA ASP A 95 21.86 -2.67 -2.70
C ASP A 95 23.38 -2.53 -2.48
N ASP A 96 23.88 -3.13 -1.39
CA ASP A 96 25.32 -3.17 -1.12
C ASP A 96 26.02 -4.32 -1.86
N THR A 97 25.25 -5.38 -2.19
CA THR A 97 25.74 -6.57 -2.89
C THR A 97 24.69 -7.11 -3.83
N GLY A 98 25.10 -7.49 -5.03
CA GLY A 98 24.18 -8.07 -5.99
C GLY A 98 24.74 -8.17 -7.40
N VAL A 99 23.89 -8.63 -8.30
CA VAL A 99 24.15 -8.67 -9.74
C VAL A 99 23.03 -7.91 -10.44
N VAL A 100 23.40 -7.18 -11.49
CA VAL A 100 22.46 -6.42 -12.32
C VAL A 100 21.76 -7.35 -13.30
N ALA A 101 20.45 -7.23 -13.43
CA ALA A 101 19.69 -7.96 -14.44
C ALA A 101 20.03 -7.45 -15.86
N THR A 102 20.17 -8.37 -16.81
CA THR A 102 20.45 -8.04 -18.21
C THR A 102 19.52 -8.78 -19.17
N ALA A 103 19.32 -8.21 -20.34
CA ALA A 103 18.65 -8.84 -21.47
C ALA A 103 19.34 -8.46 -22.78
N THR A 104 19.14 -9.26 -23.82
CA THR A 104 19.65 -8.95 -25.15
C THR A 104 18.51 -8.87 -26.16
N ILE A 105 18.64 -7.92 -27.08
CA ILE A 105 17.80 -7.79 -28.27
C ILE A 105 18.71 -8.05 -29.46
N THR A 106 18.55 -9.22 -30.08
CA THR A 106 19.33 -9.61 -31.25
C THR A 106 18.55 -9.25 -32.51
N ILE A 107 19.15 -8.40 -33.34
CA ILE A 107 18.62 -8.01 -34.64
C ILE A 107 19.41 -8.77 -35.70
N THR A 108 18.72 -9.45 -36.62
CA THR A 108 19.32 -10.11 -37.78
C THR A 108 18.59 -9.75 -39.06
N GLY A 109 19.27 -9.94 -40.20
CA GLY A 109 18.74 -9.57 -41.52
C GLY A 109 18.96 -8.10 -41.88
N THR A 110 18.68 -7.73 -43.13
CA THR A 110 18.80 -6.36 -43.64
C THR A 110 17.41 -5.84 -43.93
N ALA A 111 17.09 -4.63 -43.47
CA ALA A 111 15.78 -4.04 -43.71
C ALA A 111 15.53 -3.85 -45.22
N THR A 112 14.49 -4.48 -45.75
CA THR A 112 14.07 -4.32 -47.15
C THR A 112 13.16 -3.11 -47.33
N GLU A 113 12.48 -2.69 -46.25
CA GLU A 113 11.59 -1.53 -46.23
C GLU A 113 11.93 -0.60 -45.06
N ALA A 114 11.62 0.69 -45.21
CA ALA A 114 11.71 1.64 -44.11
C ALA A 114 10.53 1.42 -43.15
N GLY A 115 10.77 1.52 -41.85
CA GLY A 115 9.73 1.34 -40.85
C GLY A 115 10.16 1.73 -39.44
N LEU A 116 9.30 1.42 -38.48
CA LEU A 116 9.51 1.72 -37.06
C LEU A 116 9.67 0.42 -36.28
N LEU A 117 10.72 0.33 -35.47
CA LEU A 117 10.84 -0.68 -34.42
C LEU A 117 10.16 -0.16 -33.16
N ASN A 118 9.13 -0.88 -32.69
CA ASN A 118 8.40 -0.56 -31.47
C ASN A 118 8.83 -1.50 -30.35
N LEU A 119 9.64 -0.99 -29.43
CA LEU A 119 10.07 -1.67 -28.22
C LEU A 119 9.24 -1.18 -27.04
N TYR A 120 8.79 -2.09 -26.18
CA TYR A 120 8.21 -1.76 -24.89
C TYR A 120 9.15 -2.24 -23.79
N VAL A 121 9.55 -1.34 -22.90
CA VAL A 121 10.34 -1.66 -21.70
C VAL A 121 9.51 -1.28 -20.48
N GLY A 122 9.14 -2.27 -19.64
CA GLY A 122 8.30 -2.04 -18.46
C GLY A 122 6.95 -1.37 -18.78
N GLY A 123 6.41 -1.60 -19.99
CA GLY A 123 5.18 -0.98 -20.48
C GLY A 123 5.35 0.37 -21.19
N VAL A 124 6.53 0.97 -21.19
CA VAL A 124 6.81 2.26 -21.88
C VAL A 124 7.31 2.00 -23.30
N ARG A 125 6.68 2.67 -24.28
CA ARG A 125 7.02 2.52 -25.71
C ARG A 125 8.23 3.37 -26.10
N VAL A 126 9.20 2.74 -26.76
CA VAL A 126 10.38 3.35 -27.41
C VAL A 126 10.32 3.03 -28.91
N GLN A 127 10.41 4.07 -29.74
CA GLN A 127 10.34 3.93 -31.20
C GLN A 127 11.67 4.30 -31.84
N SER A 128 12.19 3.41 -32.68
CA SER A 128 13.39 3.64 -33.47
C SER A 128 13.08 3.55 -34.97
N VAL A 129 13.58 4.53 -35.73
CA VAL A 129 13.41 4.55 -37.19
C VAL A 129 14.47 3.67 -37.82
N VAL A 130 14.04 2.77 -38.70
CA VAL A 130 14.90 1.95 -39.54
C VAL A 130 14.70 2.35 -40.99
N THR A 131 15.78 2.69 -41.68
CA THR A 131 15.76 2.99 -43.12
C THR A 131 15.88 1.71 -43.94
N SER A 132 15.34 1.71 -45.17
CA SER A 132 15.60 0.62 -46.12
C SER A 132 17.11 0.48 -46.35
N GLY A 133 17.60 -0.76 -46.42
CA GLY A 133 19.02 -1.09 -46.51
C GLY A 133 19.79 -1.05 -45.19
N ALA A 134 19.15 -0.72 -44.06
CA ALA A 134 19.82 -0.70 -42.77
C ALA A 134 20.30 -2.11 -42.37
N THR A 135 21.59 -2.20 -42.02
CA THR A 135 22.19 -3.43 -41.48
C THR A 135 21.79 -3.62 -40.01
N PRO A 136 21.91 -4.85 -39.46
CA PRO A 136 21.66 -5.11 -38.04
C PRO A 136 22.37 -4.15 -37.10
N THR A 137 23.64 -3.84 -37.38
CA THR A 137 24.45 -2.94 -36.56
C THR A 137 23.90 -1.52 -36.54
N VAL A 138 23.44 -1.01 -37.69
CA VAL A 138 22.86 0.34 -37.79
C VAL A 138 21.51 0.40 -37.06
N ALA A 139 20.66 -0.61 -37.25
CA ALA A 139 19.37 -0.70 -36.57
C ALA A 139 19.52 -0.82 -35.04
N ALA A 140 20.46 -1.66 -34.57
CA ALA A 140 20.77 -1.83 -33.15
C ALA A 140 21.31 -0.54 -32.52
N ALA A 141 22.23 0.16 -33.20
CA ALA A 141 22.76 1.43 -32.73
C ALA A 141 21.67 2.50 -32.62
N ALA A 142 20.80 2.62 -33.62
CA ALA A 142 19.67 3.55 -33.60
C ALA A 142 18.70 3.26 -32.44
N LEU A 143 18.41 1.97 -32.19
CA LEU A 143 17.56 1.56 -31.08
C LEU A 143 18.18 1.90 -29.71
N ALA A 144 19.47 1.59 -29.50
CA ALA A 144 20.16 1.90 -28.25
C ALA A 144 20.17 3.41 -27.95
N VAL A 145 20.40 4.25 -28.96
CA VAL A 145 20.33 5.72 -28.82
C VAL A 145 18.95 6.17 -28.37
N LYS A 146 17.87 5.60 -28.95
CA LYS A 146 16.49 5.97 -28.56
C LYS A 146 16.12 5.53 -27.15
N ILE A 147 16.60 4.37 -26.71
CA ILE A 147 16.43 3.90 -25.33
C ILE A 147 17.13 4.85 -24.37
N ASN A 148 18.41 5.17 -24.60
CA ASN A 148 19.17 6.07 -23.73
C ASN A 148 18.67 7.53 -23.78
N ALA A 149 18.00 7.94 -24.87
CA ALA A 149 17.33 9.24 -24.97
C ALA A 149 16.03 9.32 -24.14
N THR A 150 15.56 8.20 -23.57
CA THR A 150 14.38 8.14 -22.69
C THR A 150 14.86 7.83 -21.27
N PRO A 151 15.37 8.83 -20.53
CA PRO A 151 16.08 8.61 -19.27
C PRO A 151 15.20 8.08 -18.14
N ASP A 152 13.88 8.17 -18.24
CA ASP A 152 12.93 7.62 -17.26
C ASP A 152 12.76 6.09 -17.36
N LEU A 153 13.40 5.42 -18.32
CA LEU A 153 13.42 3.96 -18.39
C LEU A 153 14.32 3.35 -17.30
N PRO A 154 13.99 2.15 -16.80
CA PRO A 154 14.76 1.46 -15.75
C PRO A 154 16.03 0.77 -16.27
N VAL A 155 16.35 0.92 -17.55
CA VAL A 155 17.49 0.25 -18.20
C VAL A 155 18.36 1.25 -18.96
N THR A 156 19.63 0.88 -19.13
CA THR A 156 20.54 1.48 -20.11
C THR A 156 20.78 0.49 -21.25
N ALA A 157 21.10 1.00 -22.44
CA ALA A 157 21.30 0.17 -23.64
C ALA A 157 22.70 0.36 -24.24
N ALA A 158 23.36 -0.74 -24.59
CA ALA A 158 24.60 -0.76 -25.35
C ALA A 158 24.44 -1.66 -26.59
N ALA A 159 24.83 -1.17 -27.77
CA ALA A 159 24.72 -1.93 -29.02
C ALA A 159 26.09 -2.38 -29.53
N VAL A 160 26.26 -3.68 -29.79
CA VAL A 160 27.47 -4.27 -30.38
C VAL A 160 27.07 -5.29 -31.44
N ALA A 161 27.58 -5.11 -32.67
CA ALA A 161 27.43 -6.06 -33.77
C ALA A 161 26.00 -6.59 -34.03
N GLY A 162 24.98 -5.73 -33.91
CA GLY A 162 23.57 -6.11 -34.13
C GLY A 162 22.84 -6.65 -32.90
N VAL A 163 23.51 -6.73 -31.75
CA VAL A 163 22.92 -7.07 -30.45
C VAL A 163 22.84 -5.81 -29.59
N VAL A 164 21.66 -5.51 -29.06
CA VAL A 164 21.47 -4.48 -28.03
C VAL A 164 21.37 -5.16 -26.68
N THR A 165 22.35 -4.94 -25.82
CA THR A 165 22.32 -5.37 -24.42
C THR A 165 21.64 -4.29 -23.59
N LEU A 166 20.59 -4.69 -22.86
CA LEU A 166 19.90 -3.89 -21.87
C LEU A 166 20.40 -4.28 -20.49
N THR A 167 20.71 -3.28 -19.68
CA THR A 167 21.24 -3.45 -18.32
C THR A 167 20.37 -2.63 -17.37
N CYS A 168 19.85 -3.26 -16.32
CA CYS A 168 19.10 -2.56 -15.27
C CYS A 168 19.97 -1.47 -14.63
N LYS A 169 19.38 -0.36 -14.22
CA LYS A 169 20.11 0.75 -13.58
C LYS A 169 20.50 0.50 -12.11
N TRP A 170 19.96 -0.56 -11.53
CA TRP A 170 20.26 -1.00 -10.18
C TRP A 170 20.53 -2.51 -10.17
N THR A 171 21.33 -2.93 -9.21
CA THR A 171 21.54 -4.33 -8.82
C THR A 171 20.29 -4.91 -8.17
N GLY A 172 20.05 -6.23 -8.26
CA GLY A 172 18.97 -6.88 -7.52
C GLY A 172 17.97 -7.68 -8.37
N GLU A 173 17.21 -8.55 -7.70
CA GLU A 173 16.24 -9.45 -8.33
C GLU A 173 15.07 -8.72 -8.99
N SER A 174 14.76 -7.52 -8.51
CA SER A 174 13.65 -6.71 -9.01
C SER A 174 13.84 -6.36 -10.50
N GLY A 175 15.09 -6.22 -10.96
CA GLY A 175 15.41 -5.99 -12.37
C GLY A 175 14.93 -7.11 -13.32
N ASN A 176 14.70 -8.33 -12.81
CA ASN A 176 14.20 -9.45 -13.59
C ASN A 176 12.72 -9.28 -14.00
N ASP A 177 11.95 -8.45 -13.30
CA ASP A 177 10.53 -8.22 -13.58
C ASP A 177 10.29 -7.20 -14.71
N ILE A 178 11.36 -6.54 -15.20
CA ILE A 178 11.28 -5.58 -16.30
C ILE A 178 10.91 -6.34 -17.59
N SER A 179 9.68 -6.12 -18.06
CA SER A 179 9.21 -6.71 -19.31
C SER A 179 9.86 -6.06 -20.53
N ILE A 180 10.21 -6.88 -21.52
CA ILE A 180 10.73 -6.45 -22.82
C ILE A 180 9.85 -7.08 -23.90
N LEU A 181 9.07 -6.26 -24.59
CA LEU A 181 8.09 -6.73 -25.58
C LEU A 181 8.25 -5.97 -26.91
N MET A 182 8.25 -6.70 -28.03
CA MET A 182 8.23 -6.14 -29.38
C MET A 182 6.78 -6.02 -29.86
N ASN A 183 6.44 -4.88 -30.49
CA ASN A 183 5.16 -4.66 -31.20
C ASN A 183 3.92 -5.11 -30.39
N ARG A 184 3.87 -4.76 -29.11
CA ARG A 184 2.85 -5.22 -28.15
C ARG A 184 1.41 -4.91 -28.62
N LEU A 185 1.17 -3.74 -29.22
CA LEU A 185 -0.16 -3.33 -29.67
C LEU A 185 -0.54 -3.94 -31.03
N GLY A 186 0.39 -4.66 -31.66
CA GLY A 186 0.19 -5.48 -32.84
C GLY A 186 -0.10 -4.70 -34.12
N LYS A 187 -0.35 -5.47 -35.19
CA LYS A 187 -0.60 -4.94 -36.55
C LYS A 187 -1.78 -3.99 -36.62
N SER A 188 -2.81 -4.20 -35.80
CA SER A 188 -4.00 -3.34 -35.75
C SER A 188 -3.68 -1.91 -35.31
N ASN A 189 -2.55 -1.69 -34.62
CA ASN A 189 -2.05 -0.37 -34.24
C ASN A 189 -0.82 0.06 -35.08
N GLY A 190 -0.59 -0.61 -36.23
CA GLY A 190 0.53 -0.31 -37.11
C GLY A 190 1.89 -0.77 -36.59
N GLU A 191 1.93 -1.60 -35.55
CA GLU A 191 3.19 -2.12 -35.01
C GLU A 191 3.57 -3.42 -35.73
N MET A 192 4.56 -3.33 -36.62
CA MET A 192 5.15 -4.47 -37.31
C MET A 192 6.65 -4.27 -37.45
N THR A 193 7.42 -5.34 -37.25
CA THR A 193 8.85 -5.33 -37.56
C THR A 193 9.03 -5.07 -39.06
N PRO A 194 9.91 -4.13 -39.47
CA PRO A 194 10.17 -3.87 -40.88
C PRO A 194 10.57 -5.14 -41.64
N ALA A 195 10.09 -5.27 -42.88
CA ALA A 195 10.42 -6.42 -43.71
C ALA A 195 11.94 -6.59 -43.84
N GLY A 196 12.41 -7.84 -43.84
CA GLY A 196 13.83 -8.18 -43.91
C GLY A 196 14.60 -8.16 -42.58
N LEU A 197 13.99 -7.66 -41.49
CA LEU A 197 14.55 -7.74 -40.14
C LEU A 197 13.84 -8.80 -39.29
N THR A 198 14.64 -9.57 -38.55
CA THR A 198 14.18 -10.43 -37.46
C THR A 198 14.73 -9.86 -36.15
N VAL A 199 13.85 -9.64 -35.17
CA VAL A 199 14.22 -9.11 -33.86
C VAL A 199 13.78 -10.10 -32.80
N VAL A 200 14.74 -10.57 -32.01
CA VAL A 200 14.51 -11.51 -30.90
C VAL A 200 14.95 -10.82 -29.61
N ALA A 201 14.00 -10.60 -28.69
CA ALA A 201 14.27 -10.08 -27.37
C ALA A 201 14.25 -11.21 -26.34
N THR A 202 15.23 -11.24 -25.44
CA THR A 202 15.22 -12.11 -24.26
C THR A 202 14.54 -11.42 -23.09
N ALA A 203 14.03 -12.19 -22.14
CA ALA A 203 13.60 -11.63 -20.85
C ALA A 203 14.82 -11.11 -20.05
N MET A 204 14.58 -10.15 -19.16
CA MET A 204 15.58 -9.72 -18.17
C MET A 204 15.82 -10.86 -17.18
N THR A 205 17.09 -11.18 -16.93
CA THR A 205 17.47 -12.26 -16.02
C THR A 205 18.83 -11.98 -15.38
N GLY A 206 19.20 -12.78 -14.39
CA GLY A 206 20.50 -12.72 -13.70
C GLY A 206 20.59 -11.66 -12.60
N GLY A 207 19.54 -10.87 -12.37
CA GLY A 207 19.45 -9.97 -11.23
C GLY A 207 19.38 -10.77 -9.92
N VAL A 208 20.24 -10.43 -8.96
CA VAL A 208 20.31 -11.08 -7.64
C VAL A 208 20.62 -10.01 -6.61
N GLY A 209 19.97 -10.08 -5.45
CA GLY A 209 20.10 -9.10 -4.37
C GLY A 209 18.77 -8.42 -4.07
N VAL A 210 18.60 -8.03 -2.82
CA VAL A 210 17.48 -7.25 -2.31
C VAL A 210 18.05 -6.34 -1.22
N PRO A 211 17.65 -5.05 -1.14
CA PRO A 211 18.19 -4.15 -0.14
C PRO A 211 17.85 -4.64 1.27
N ASP A 212 18.69 -4.33 2.26
CA ASP A 212 18.48 -4.79 3.62
C ASP A 212 17.17 -4.23 4.22
N GLN A 213 16.20 -5.11 4.43
CA GLN A 213 14.89 -4.73 4.97
C GLN A 213 14.90 -4.58 6.50
N ILE A 214 15.87 -5.16 7.20
CA ILE A 214 16.04 -4.97 8.65
C ILE A 214 16.53 -3.56 8.90
N ASP A 215 17.56 -3.12 8.17
CA ASP A 215 18.03 -1.73 8.26
C ASP A 215 16.96 -0.74 7.80
N ALA A 216 16.20 -1.08 6.74
CA ALA A 216 15.08 -0.26 6.30
C ALA A 216 14.02 -0.08 7.38
N THR A 217 13.58 -1.16 8.04
CA THR A 217 12.56 -1.08 9.09
C THR A 217 13.08 -0.39 10.36
N ALA A 218 14.37 -0.50 10.67
CA ALA A 218 15.01 0.25 11.73
C ALA A 218 15.05 1.77 11.45
N ALA A 219 15.33 2.16 10.19
CA ALA A 219 15.35 3.55 9.77
C ALA A 219 13.99 4.25 9.88
N LEU A 220 12.88 3.49 9.92
CA LEU A 220 11.55 4.06 10.15
C LEU A 220 11.37 4.64 11.55
N GLY A 221 12.13 4.14 12.53
CA GLY A 221 11.96 4.48 13.94
C GLY A 221 10.50 4.36 14.40
N ASP A 222 10.08 5.30 15.24
CA ASP A 222 8.72 5.40 15.76
C ASP A 222 7.84 6.38 14.96
N GLU A 223 8.22 6.72 13.72
CA GLU A 223 7.39 7.57 12.87
C GLU A 223 6.11 6.82 12.44
N PRO A 224 4.92 7.46 12.54
CA PRO A 224 3.65 6.84 12.22
C PRO A 224 3.42 6.82 10.70
N PHE A 225 3.10 5.64 10.16
CA PHE A 225 2.71 5.44 8.76
C PHE A 225 1.54 4.49 8.68
N GLU A 226 0.52 4.84 7.90
CA GLU A 226 -0.68 4.01 7.75
C GLU A 226 -0.58 3.07 6.54
N PHE A 227 -0.06 3.60 5.43
CA PHE A 227 0.05 2.87 4.17
C PHE A 227 1.53 2.74 3.82
N LEU A 228 2.05 1.52 3.88
CA LEU A 228 3.44 1.23 3.58
C LEU A 228 3.49 0.42 2.29
N CYS A 229 4.20 0.91 1.28
CA CYS A 229 4.40 0.17 0.04
C CYS A 229 5.84 -0.35 -0.02
N MET A 230 5.94 -1.67 -0.17
CA MET A 230 7.20 -2.38 -0.22
C MET A 230 7.14 -3.39 -1.38
N PRO A 231 7.99 -3.25 -2.41
CA PRO A 231 7.85 -3.97 -3.67
C PRO A 231 8.41 -5.39 -3.68
N TRP A 232 9.21 -5.79 -2.68
CA TRP A 232 9.85 -7.10 -2.62
C TRP A 232 8.94 -8.18 -2.03
N SER A 233 8.77 -9.28 -2.76
CA SER A 233 7.87 -10.38 -2.38
C SER A 233 8.62 -11.69 -2.09
N ASP A 234 9.91 -11.59 -1.80
CA ASP A 234 10.72 -12.70 -1.33
C ASP A 234 10.46 -12.97 0.16
N THR A 235 10.77 -14.19 0.60
CA THR A 235 10.47 -14.62 1.96
C THR A 235 11.24 -13.83 3.02
N THR A 236 12.47 -13.41 2.73
CA THR A 236 13.32 -12.68 3.69
C THR A 236 12.76 -11.30 3.96
N SER A 237 12.45 -10.56 2.90
CA SER A 237 11.82 -9.23 3.01
C SER A 237 10.47 -9.32 3.71
N LEU A 238 9.61 -10.24 3.30
CA LEU A 238 8.29 -10.40 3.92
C LEU A 238 8.36 -10.85 5.40
N ASN A 239 9.43 -11.53 5.82
CA ASN A 239 9.64 -11.85 7.23
C ASN A 239 10.11 -10.64 8.02
N ALA A 240 11.04 -9.85 7.50
CA ALA A 240 11.49 -8.61 8.16
C ALA A 240 10.31 -7.65 8.42
N TRP A 241 9.42 -7.50 7.43
CA TRP A 241 8.23 -6.67 7.58
C TRP A 241 7.16 -7.27 8.50
N LYS A 242 7.05 -8.60 8.54
CA LYS A 242 6.20 -9.29 9.53
C LYS A 242 6.67 -8.98 10.95
N ASP A 243 7.96 -9.10 11.21
CA ASP A 243 8.55 -8.84 12.53
C ASP A 243 8.42 -7.34 12.90
N ALA A 244 8.59 -6.44 11.94
CA ALA A 244 8.39 -5.02 12.14
C ALA A 244 6.93 -4.65 12.47
N MET A 245 5.95 -5.38 11.92
CA MET A 245 4.52 -5.15 12.14
C MET A 245 3.92 -5.95 13.30
N ASP A 246 4.67 -6.84 13.93
CA ASP A 246 4.20 -7.75 14.98
C ASP A 246 3.38 -7.09 16.11
N ASP A 247 2.41 -7.85 16.64
CA ASP A 247 1.46 -7.38 17.67
C ASP A 247 2.04 -7.41 19.09
N ASN A 248 3.17 -8.09 19.32
CA ASN A 248 3.77 -8.19 20.65
C ASN A 248 4.84 -7.14 20.87
N THR A 249 5.69 -6.92 19.85
CA THR A 249 6.88 -6.06 19.93
C THR A 249 7.02 -5.07 18.77
N GLY A 250 6.30 -5.32 17.66
CA GLY A 250 6.32 -4.49 16.46
C GLY A 250 5.41 -3.27 16.55
N ARG A 251 5.07 -2.71 15.39
CA ARG A 251 4.28 -1.48 15.24
C ARG A 251 2.85 -1.59 15.78
N TRP A 252 2.28 -2.79 15.81
CA TRP A 252 0.95 -3.07 16.36
C TRP A 252 0.96 -3.37 17.87
N SER A 253 2.15 -3.46 18.48
CA SER A 253 2.27 -3.71 19.91
C SER A 253 1.63 -2.64 20.78
N TRP A 254 1.19 -3.07 21.96
CA TRP A 254 0.65 -2.20 23.01
C TRP A 254 1.62 -1.06 23.39
N ALA A 255 2.92 -1.25 23.19
CA ALA A 255 3.96 -0.28 23.49
C ALA A 255 4.11 0.78 22.39
N LYS A 256 4.07 0.38 21.12
CA LYS A 256 4.29 1.31 19.98
C LYS A 256 2.99 1.98 19.51
N GLN A 257 1.92 1.21 19.34
CA GLN A 257 0.61 1.69 18.86
C GLN A 257 0.70 2.60 17.61
N LEU A 258 1.63 2.28 16.71
CA LEU A 258 1.82 3.04 15.47
C LEU A 258 0.83 2.60 14.41
N PHE A 259 0.51 1.30 14.38
CA PHE A 259 -0.35 0.64 13.39
C PHE A 259 0.12 0.89 11.94
N GLY A 260 -0.59 0.32 10.98
CA GLY A 260 -0.34 0.45 9.55
C GLY A 260 -0.38 -0.90 8.83
N HIS A 261 -0.37 -0.85 7.50
CA HIS A 261 -0.48 -2.04 6.65
C HIS A 261 0.53 -1.99 5.49
N VAL A 262 1.13 -3.14 5.16
CA VAL A 262 2.13 -3.27 4.10
C VAL A 262 1.49 -3.82 2.82
N TYR A 263 1.75 -3.13 1.71
CA TYR A 263 1.29 -3.50 0.37
C TYR A 263 2.46 -3.88 -0.54
N CYS A 264 2.33 -5.04 -1.16
CA CYS A 264 3.29 -5.62 -2.09
C CYS A 264 2.56 -6.20 -3.32
N ALA A 265 3.31 -6.59 -4.34
CA ALA A 265 2.80 -7.29 -5.51
C ALA A 265 3.74 -8.42 -5.93
N LYS A 266 3.18 -9.50 -6.46
CA LYS A 266 3.94 -10.64 -6.98
C LYS A 266 3.39 -11.06 -8.33
N ARG A 267 4.28 -11.19 -9.30
CA ARG A 267 3.97 -11.72 -10.62
C ARG A 267 4.18 -13.24 -10.66
N GLY A 268 3.30 -13.94 -11.35
CA GLY A 268 3.51 -15.34 -11.66
C GLY A 268 2.32 -16.02 -12.32
N THR A 269 2.49 -17.30 -12.61
CA THR A 269 1.38 -18.18 -12.95
C THR A 269 0.56 -18.48 -11.70
N LEU A 270 -0.68 -18.96 -11.87
CA LEU A 270 -1.52 -19.38 -10.75
C LEU A 270 -0.79 -20.35 -9.79
N GLY A 271 -0.09 -21.35 -10.32
CA GLY A 271 0.62 -22.33 -9.50
C GLY A 271 1.73 -21.71 -8.63
N THR A 272 2.51 -20.79 -9.21
CA THR A 272 3.57 -20.06 -8.48
C THR A 272 2.98 -19.15 -7.41
N LEU A 273 1.88 -18.45 -7.72
CA LEU A 273 1.23 -17.53 -6.80
C LEU A 273 0.54 -18.27 -5.64
N VAL A 274 -0.18 -19.35 -5.91
CA VAL A 274 -0.79 -20.18 -4.86
C VAL A 274 0.28 -20.73 -3.91
N ALA A 275 1.40 -21.22 -4.43
CA ALA A 275 2.51 -21.69 -3.59
C ALA A 275 3.10 -20.57 -2.72
N ALA A 276 3.23 -19.35 -3.27
CA ALA A 276 3.70 -18.19 -2.51
C ALA A 276 2.73 -17.81 -1.39
N GLY A 277 1.42 -17.83 -1.65
CA GLY A 277 0.38 -17.56 -0.66
C GLY A 277 0.34 -18.60 0.48
N GLN A 278 0.55 -19.88 0.16
CA GLN A 278 0.61 -20.96 1.17
C GLN A 278 1.79 -20.82 2.13
N ALA A 279 2.88 -20.19 1.70
CA ALA A 279 4.06 -19.95 2.53
C ALA A 279 3.86 -18.79 3.52
N ARG A 280 2.71 -18.11 3.50
CA ARG A 280 2.42 -16.92 4.31
C ARG A 280 1.23 -17.12 5.23
N ASN A 281 1.29 -16.43 6.38
CA ASN A 281 0.20 -16.29 7.33
C ASN A 281 0.48 -15.04 8.18
N ASP A 282 0.05 -13.89 7.68
CA ASP A 282 0.30 -12.58 8.27
C ASP A 282 -0.84 -11.61 7.95
N GLN A 283 -1.39 -11.01 9.01
CA GLN A 283 -2.53 -10.08 8.99
C GLN A 283 -2.13 -8.66 8.55
N HIS A 284 -0.84 -8.33 8.54
CA HIS A 284 -0.35 -6.96 8.30
C HIS A 284 0.19 -6.74 6.88
N VAL A 285 0.10 -7.75 6.02
CA VAL A 285 0.64 -7.72 4.65
C VAL A 285 -0.41 -8.14 3.64
N THR A 286 -0.57 -7.34 2.58
CA THR A 286 -1.35 -7.67 1.38
C THR A 286 -0.42 -7.78 0.17
N ILE A 287 -0.51 -8.90 -0.53
CA ILE A 287 0.24 -9.14 -1.77
C ILE A 287 -0.75 -9.24 -2.93
N GLN A 288 -0.64 -8.33 -3.89
CA GLN A 288 -1.42 -8.39 -5.12
C GLN A 288 -0.84 -9.42 -6.08
N ALA A 289 -1.70 -10.33 -6.56
CA ALA A 289 -1.39 -11.21 -7.67
C ALA A 289 -1.38 -10.42 -9.00
N VAL A 290 -0.28 -10.53 -9.74
CA VAL A 290 -0.10 -9.88 -11.05
C VAL A 290 0.06 -10.95 -12.13
N GLU A 291 -0.73 -10.85 -13.19
CA GLU A 291 -0.61 -11.77 -14.32
C GLU A 291 0.75 -11.63 -15.04
N THR A 292 1.27 -12.73 -15.58
CA THR A 292 2.54 -12.75 -16.32
C THR A 292 2.54 -11.77 -17.50
N GLY A 293 1.42 -11.64 -18.21
CA GLY A 293 1.29 -10.77 -19.39
C GLY A 293 1.16 -9.27 -19.10
N VAL A 294 1.09 -8.86 -17.82
CA VAL A 294 1.07 -7.44 -17.45
C VAL A 294 2.45 -6.83 -17.71
N PRO A 295 2.57 -5.72 -18.45
CA PRO A 295 3.87 -5.20 -18.85
C PRO A 295 4.52 -4.30 -17.81
N GLN A 296 3.74 -3.56 -17.02
CA GLN A 296 4.26 -2.74 -15.94
C GLN A 296 4.86 -3.63 -14.85
N PRO A 297 6.03 -3.28 -14.30
CA PRO A 297 6.70 -4.08 -13.30
C PRO A 297 5.98 -4.07 -11.93
N VAL A 298 6.26 -5.08 -11.09
CA VAL A 298 5.56 -5.31 -9.80
C VAL A 298 5.62 -4.13 -8.83
N TRP A 299 6.70 -3.33 -8.81
CA TRP A 299 6.76 -2.17 -7.92
C TRP A 299 5.76 -1.06 -8.31
N VAL A 300 5.49 -0.90 -9.60
CA VAL A 300 4.47 0.01 -10.11
C VAL A 300 3.07 -0.50 -9.73
N GLN A 301 2.85 -1.82 -9.80
CA GLN A 301 1.60 -2.45 -9.36
C GLN A 301 1.35 -2.23 -7.86
N ALA A 302 2.36 -2.51 -7.03
CA ALA A 302 2.29 -2.32 -5.59
C ALA A 302 2.03 -0.86 -5.22
N ALA A 303 2.72 0.09 -5.86
CA ALA A 303 2.53 1.52 -5.63
C ALA A 303 1.12 1.98 -6.04
N ALA A 304 0.58 1.51 -7.16
CA ALA A 304 -0.76 1.85 -7.60
C ALA A 304 -1.83 1.33 -6.61
N LEU A 305 -1.70 0.08 -6.15
CA LEU A 305 -2.60 -0.50 -5.14
C LEU A 305 -2.54 0.29 -3.84
N ALA A 306 -1.35 0.48 -3.28
CA ALA A 306 -1.15 1.20 -2.02
C ALA A 306 -1.69 2.63 -2.11
N ALA A 307 -1.42 3.34 -3.21
CA ALA A 307 -1.93 4.69 -3.42
C ALA A 307 -3.45 4.75 -3.49
N ARG A 308 -4.09 3.81 -4.22
CA ARG A 308 -5.55 3.80 -4.35
C ARG A 308 -6.22 3.46 -3.03
N THR A 309 -5.69 2.49 -2.29
CA THR A 309 -6.16 2.15 -0.95
C THR A 309 -5.98 3.33 0.01
N ALA A 310 -4.83 4.02 -0.03
CA ALA A 310 -4.58 5.20 0.78
C ALA A 310 -5.62 6.30 0.54
N VAL A 311 -5.98 6.59 -0.71
CA VAL A 311 -7.00 7.60 -1.04
C VAL A 311 -8.38 7.21 -0.50
N PHE A 312 -8.77 5.95 -0.66
CA PHE A 312 -10.10 5.50 -0.23
C PHE A 312 -10.23 5.42 1.28
N ILE A 313 -9.28 4.80 1.97
CA ILE A 313 -9.30 4.64 3.43
C ILE A 313 -9.08 5.98 4.14
N SER A 314 -8.28 6.90 3.56
CA SER A 314 -8.18 8.26 4.10
C SER A 314 -9.47 9.06 3.97
N ALA A 315 -10.32 8.74 2.99
CA ALA A 315 -11.62 9.38 2.82
C ALA A 315 -12.68 8.76 3.75
N ASP A 316 -12.68 7.43 3.85
CA ASP A 316 -13.56 6.65 4.71
C ASP A 316 -12.92 5.28 5.01
N ALA A 317 -12.53 5.08 6.28
CA ALA A 317 -11.84 3.86 6.71
C ALA A 317 -12.72 2.59 6.67
N SER A 318 -14.04 2.74 6.65
CA SER A 318 -14.98 1.61 6.66
C SER A 318 -15.51 1.26 5.27
N ARG A 319 -15.23 2.09 4.26
CA ARG A 319 -15.71 1.86 2.90
C ARG A 319 -14.83 0.85 2.15
N PRO A 320 -15.43 -0.18 1.52
CA PRO A 320 -14.70 -1.15 0.70
C PRO A 320 -13.86 -0.51 -0.42
N THR A 321 -12.64 -1.01 -0.61
CA THR A 321 -11.73 -0.48 -1.64
C THR A 321 -12.02 -0.99 -3.07
N GLN A 322 -12.95 -1.94 -3.21
CA GLN A 322 -13.30 -2.55 -4.49
C GLN A 322 -13.73 -1.51 -5.52
N SER A 323 -13.48 -1.81 -6.80
CA SER A 323 -13.69 -0.94 -7.97
C SER A 323 -12.71 0.25 -8.09
N GLY A 324 -11.78 0.43 -7.15
CA GLY A 324 -10.77 1.49 -7.23
C GLY A 324 -9.91 1.38 -8.47
N SER A 325 -9.93 2.39 -9.35
CA SER A 325 -9.17 2.38 -10.60
C SER A 325 -7.69 2.64 -10.37
N LEU A 326 -6.84 1.90 -11.08
CA LEU A 326 -5.39 2.00 -11.03
C LEU A 326 -4.89 2.64 -12.34
N PRO A 327 -4.92 3.98 -12.45
CA PRO A 327 -4.49 4.69 -13.65
C PRO A 327 -3.01 4.44 -13.95
N GLY A 328 -2.69 4.30 -15.24
CA GLY A 328 -1.33 4.05 -15.71
C GLY A 328 -0.90 2.58 -15.73
N LEU A 329 -1.77 1.67 -15.28
CA LEU A 329 -1.59 0.23 -15.41
C LEU A 329 -2.36 -0.31 -16.61
N ASP A 330 -1.69 -1.14 -17.40
CA ASP A 330 -2.34 -1.89 -18.46
C ASP A 330 -2.68 -3.32 -18.01
N PRO A 331 -3.73 -3.92 -18.57
CA PRO A 331 -4.02 -5.33 -18.33
C PRO A 331 -3.08 -6.23 -19.12
N ALA A 332 -3.02 -7.49 -18.69
CA ALA A 332 -2.56 -8.59 -19.54
C ALA A 332 -3.45 -8.71 -20.81
N PRO A 333 -2.93 -9.34 -21.88
CA PRO A 333 -3.73 -9.76 -23.02
C PRO A 333 -4.99 -10.51 -22.59
N ALA A 334 -6.11 -10.33 -23.30
CA ALA A 334 -7.42 -10.84 -22.84
C ALA A 334 -7.43 -12.34 -22.53
N SER A 335 -6.69 -13.15 -23.29
CA SER A 335 -6.58 -14.60 -23.10
C SER A 335 -5.66 -15.03 -21.94
N GLU A 336 -4.88 -14.12 -21.37
CA GLU A 336 -3.94 -14.39 -20.28
C GLU A 336 -4.41 -13.81 -18.93
N ARG A 337 -5.60 -13.20 -18.90
CA ARG A 337 -6.19 -12.64 -17.68
C ARG A 337 -6.72 -13.75 -16.79
N PHE A 338 -6.60 -13.58 -15.47
CA PHE A 338 -7.15 -14.55 -14.54
C PHE A 338 -8.68 -14.68 -14.68
N THR A 339 -9.13 -15.90 -14.84
CA THR A 339 -10.54 -16.28 -14.84
C THR A 339 -11.15 -16.13 -13.44
N LEU A 340 -12.47 -16.26 -13.32
CA LEU A 340 -13.16 -16.18 -12.03
C LEU A 340 -12.67 -17.27 -11.06
N THR A 341 -12.48 -18.50 -11.55
CA THR A 341 -12.04 -19.64 -10.74
C THR A 341 -10.61 -19.45 -10.24
N GLU A 342 -9.72 -18.93 -11.09
CA GLU A 342 -8.33 -18.61 -10.71
C GLU A 342 -8.27 -17.50 -9.67
N ARG A 343 -9.08 -16.44 -9.84
CA ARG A 343 -9.19 -15.36 -8.84
C ARG A 343 -9.75 -15.85 -7.51
N GLN A 344 -10.74 -16.75 -7.54
CA GLN A 344 -11.22 -17.40 -6.31
C GLN A 344 -10.12 -18.20 -5.62
N SER A 345 -9.31 -18.96 -6.36
CA SER A 345 -8.18 -19.68 -5.79
C SER A 345 -7.16 -18.73 -5.16
N LEU A 346 -6.79 -17.64 -5.84
CA LEU A 346 -5.85 -16.64 -5.30
C LEU A 346 -6.35 -16.04 -3.98
N LEU A 347 -7.63 -15.65 -3.91
CA LEU A 347 -8.24 -15.11 -2.69
C LEU A 347 -8.25 -16.13 -1.55
N THR A 348 -8.53 -17.40 -1.84
CA THR A 348 -8.51 -18.48 -0.83
C THR A 348 -7.11 -18.69 -0.25
N TYR A 349 -6.04 -18.45 -1.03
CA TYR A 349 -4.65 -18.60 -0.60
C TYR A 349 -4.01 -17.27 -0.16
N GLY A 350 -4.81 -16.26 0.22
CA GLY A 350 -4.31 -15.03 0.85
C GLY A 350 -3.63 -14.05 -0.12
N LEU A 351 -3.99 -14.07 -1.40
CA LEU A 351 -3.51 -13.10 -2.39
C LEU A 351 -4.62 -12.18 -2.88
N ALA A 352 -4.36 -10.87 -2.85
CA ALA A 352 -5.28 -9.86 -3.36
C ALA A 352 -5.35 -9.89 -4.89
N THR A 353 -6.52 -9.55 -5.43
CA THR A 353 -6.78 -9.63 -6.87
C THR A 353 -7.24 -8.30 -7.45
N ALA A 354 -6.97 -8.15 -8.75
CA ALA A 354 -7.45 -7.05 -9.58
C ALA A 354 -8.21 -7.59 -10.80
N TYR A 355 -8.96 -6.71 -11.46
CA TYR A 355 -9.65 -7.02 -12.70
C TYR A 355 -9.59 -5.83 -13.66
N TYR A 356 -9.82 -6.07 -14.95
CA TYR A 356 -9.81 -5.02 -15.96
C TYR A 356 -11.19 -4.84 -16.57
N GLU A 357 -11.74 -3.63 -16.45
CA GLU A 357 -13.04 -3.27 -17.03
C GLU A 357 -13.16 -1.75 -17.22
N GLY A 358 -13.88 -1.33 -18.26
CA GLY A 358 -14.13 0.08 -18.53
C GLY A 358 -12.86 0.91 -18.79
N GLY A 359 -11.82 0.28 -19.34
CA GLY A 359 -10.56 0.94 -19.69
C GLY A 359 -9.51 1.02 -18.57
N TYR A 360 -9.79 0.47 -17.38
CA TYR A 360 -8.88 0.54 -16.24
C TYR A 360 -8.73 -0.80 -15.55
N VAL A 361 -7.53 -1.06 -15.04
CA VAL A 361 -7.32 -2.08 -14.00
C VAL A 361 -7.92 -1.55 -12.69
N ARG A 362 -8.60 -2.40 -11.94
CA ARG A 362 -9.33 -2.04 -10.72
C ARG A 362 -9.07 -3.05 -9.61
N ILE A 363 -9.06 -2.57 -8.36
CA ILE A 363 -9.03 -3.43 -7.17
C ILE A 363 -10.30 -4.28 -7.15
N GLN A 364 -10.14 -5.60 -7.06
CA GLN A 364 -11.26 -6.51 -6.82
C GLN A 364 -11.46 -6.70 -5.32
N ARG A 365 -10.43 -7.19 -4.61
CA ARG A 365 -10.44 -7.39 -3.17
C ARG A 365 -9.01 -7.40 -2.62
N SER A 366 -8.77 -6.61 -1.57
CA SER A 366 -7.48 -6.46 -0.91
C SER A 366 -7.42 -7.34 0.35
N VAL A 367 -7.22 -8.65 0.14
CA VAL A 367 -7.05 -9.59 1.26
C VAL A 367 -5.64 -9.53 1.85
N THR A 368 -5.51 -9.89 3.11
CA THR A 368 -4.21 -10.11 3.77
C THR A 368 -3.72 -11.53 3.48
N THR A 369 -2.49 -11.84 3.87
CA THR A 369 -1.97 -13.21 3.76
C THR A 369 -2.43 -14.13 4.92
N TYR A 370 -3.20 -13.62 5.88
CA TYR A 370 -3.72 -14.37 7.02
C TYR A 370 -4.78 -15.39 6.59
N GLN A 371 -4.57 -16.65 6.96
CA GLN A 371 -5.41 -17.79 6.58
C GLN A 371 -5.73 -18.71 7.76
N LYS A 372 -4.89 -18.72 8.80
CA LYS A 372 -4.96 -19.68 9.90
C LYS A 372 -4.66 -19.04 11.24
N ASN A 373 -5.34 -19.51 12.28
CA ASN A 373 -5.02 -19.17 13.65
C ASN A 373 -3.76 -19.89 14.16
N ALA A 374 -3.36 -19.62 15.41
CA ALA A 374 -2.18 -20.21 16.05
C ALA A 374 -2.20 -21.75 16.13
N TYR A 375 -3.37 -22.38 16.06
CA TYR A 375 -3.54 -23.84 16.05
C TYR A 375 -3.58 -24.44 14.63
N GLY A 376 -3.33 -23.62 13.61
CA GLY A 376 -3.34 -24.03 12.21
C GLY A 376 -4.73 -24.28 11.63
N GLN A 377 -5.79 -23.87 12.33
CA GLN A 377 -7.17 -23.94 11.83
C GLN A 377 -7.49 -22.74 10.95
N ALA A 378 -8.34 -22.93 9.95
CA ALA A 378 -8.78 -21.85 9.07
C ALA A 378 -9.45 -20.74 9.87
N ASP A 379 -9.04 -19.50 9.62
CA ASP A 379 -9.53 -18.32 10.32
C ASP A 379 -9.55 -17.12 9.36
N ASN A 380 -10.65 -16.39 9.36
CA ASN A 380 -10.91 -15.25 8.48
C ASN A 380 -11.00 -13.91 9.23
N SER A 381 -10.68 -13.87 10.53
CA SER A 381 -10.72 -12.68 11.37
C SER A 381 -9.99 -11.47 10.78
N TYR A 382 -8.84 -11.70 10.14
CA TYR A 382 -8.04 -10.67 9.48
C TYR A 382 -7.97 -10.82 7.96
N LEU A 383 -9.01 -11.38 7.34
CA LEU A 383 -9.00 -11.68 5.91
C LEU A 383 -8.82 -10.43 5.04
N ASP A 384 -9.47 -9.32 5.37
CA ASP A 384 -9.46 -8.09 4.57
C ASP A 384 -8.58 -7.02 5.25
N SER A 385 -7.75 -6.33 4.45
CA SER A 385 -6.89 -5.24 4.97
C SER A 385 -7.72 -4.09 5.56
N GLU A 386 -8.93 -3.86 5.05
CA GLU A 386 -9.83 -2.81 5.53
C GLU A 386 -10.20 -2.96 7.01
N THR A 387 -10.35 -4.19 7.51
CA THR A 387 -10.65 -4.45 8.93
C THR A 387 -9.53 -3.94 9.84
N MET A 388 -8.27 -4.07 9.40
CA MET A 388 -7.11 -3.57 10.14
C MET A 388 -7.08 -2.05 10.16
N HIS A 389 -7.32 -1.41 9.01
CA HIS A 389 -7.41 0.05 8.91
C HIS A 389 -8.54 0.63 9.77
N GLN A 390 -9.73 0.02 9.74
CA GLN A 390 -10.88 0.41 10.56
C GLN A 390 -10.57 0.27 12.06
N SER A 391 -9.93 -0.83 12.46
CA SER A 391 -9.50 -1.04 13.85
C SER A 391 -8.51 0.02 14.30
N ALA A 392 -7.48 0.30 13.50
CA ALA A 392 -6.48 1.32 13.80
C ALA A 392 -7.11 2.73 13.89
N PHE A 393 -8.05 3.06 13.00
CA PHE A 393 -8.78 4.32 13.02
C PHE A 393 -9.56 4.50 14.34
N ILE A 394 -10.32 3.49 14.75
CA ILE A 394 -11.15 3.53 15.97
C ILE A 394 -10.27 3.62 17.22
N ILE A 395 -9.19 2.83 17.30
CA ILE A 395 -8.26 2.87 18.44
C ILE A 395 -7.59 4.25 18.55
N ARG A 396 -7.12 4.83 17.44
CA ARG A 396 -6.55 6.19 17.44
C ARG A 396 -7.56 7.26 17.84
N ARG A 397 -8.82 7.12 17.44
CA ARG A 397 -9.92 8.00 17.87
C ARG A 397 -10.11 7.93 19.38
N MET A 398 -10.18 6.72 19.95
CA MET A 398 -10.31 6.54 21.39
C MET A 398 -9.11 7.14 22.15
N ARG A 399 -7.88 6.90 21.68
CA ARG A 399 -6.67 7.50 22.25
C ARG A 399 -6.74 9.03 22.25
N SER A 400 -7.17 9.64 21.14
CA SER A 400 -7.31 11.09 21.01
C SER A 400 -8.32 11.66 22.03
N VAL A 401 -9.47 11.01 22.20
CA VAL A 401 -10.50 11.45 23.15
C VAL A 401 -9.98 11.41 24.59
N ILE A 402 -9.39 10.28 24.99
CA ILE A 402 -8.90 10.09 26.37
C ILE A 402 -7.77 11.05 26.70
N THR A 403 -6.79 11.19 25.79
CA THR A 403 -5.62 12.07 26.01
C THR A 403 -5.99 13.55 26.00
N SER A 404 -6.99 13.96 25.21
CA SER A 404 -7.43 15.37 25.15
C SER A 404 -8.23 15.78 26.37
N LYS A 405 -9.09 14.90 26.90
CA LYS A 405 -10.01 15.23 28.00
C LYS A 405 -9.48 14.89 29.38
N TYR A 406 -8.81 13.75 29.53
CA TYR A 406 -8.53 13.17 30.85
C TYR A 406 -7.04 13.11 31.22
N GLY A 407 -6.15 13.72 30.42
CA GLY A 407 -4.69 13.57 30.59
C GLY A 407 -4.12 13.95 31.96
N ARG A 408 -4.79 14.80 32.76
CA ARG A 408 -4.37 15.20 34.12
C ARG A 408 -5.46 15.04 35.19
N HIS A 409 -6.44 14.16 34.96
CA HIS A 409 -7.52 13.93 35.92
C HIS A 409 -7.12 12.96 37.04
N LYS A 410 -7.65 13.19 38.24
CA LYS A 410 -7.57 12.26 39.37
C LYS A 410 -8.57 11.13 39.17
N LEU A 411 -8.17 9.88 39.40
CA LEU A 411 -9.08 8.73 39.36
C LEU A 411 -9.77 8.53 40.72
N ALA A 412 -11.11 8.52 40.73
CA ALA A 412 -11.92 8.21 41.90
C ALA A 412 -12.87 7.05 41.62
N SER A 413 -13.34 6.40 42.69
CA SER A 413 -14.38 5.36 42.58
C SER A 413 -15.76 5.99 42.32
N ASP A 414 -16.64 5.26 41.65
CA ASP A 414 -18.02 5.70 41.44
C ASP A 414 -18.74 5.96 42.77
N GLY A 415 -19.59 6.99 42.82
CA GLY A 415 -20.30 7.41 44.03
C GLY A 415 -19.45 8.18 45.07
N THR A 416 -18.16 8.41 44.81
CA THR A 416 -17.32 9.25 45.66
C THR A 416 -17.83 10.69 45.65
N ARG A 417 -17.96 11.32 46.82
CA ARG A 417 -18.34 12.73 46.94
C ARG A 417 -17.09 13.60 46.81
N PHE A 418 -17.04 14.42 45.77
CA PHE A 418 -15.97 15.39 45.55
C PHE A 418 -16.55 16.80 45.41
N GLY A 419 -15.75 17.82 45.73
CA GLY A 419 -16.14 19.22 45.53
C GLY A 419 -16.25 19.55 44.04
N ASP A 420 -17.21 20.41 43.70
CA ASP A 420 -17.41 20.91 42.33
C ASP A 420 -16.10 21.49 41.74
N GLY A 421 -15.87 21.24 40.46
CA GLY A 421 -14.74 21.82 39.70
C GLY A 421 -13.42 21.07 39.83
N GLN A 422 -13.33 20.00 40.63
CA GLN A 422 -12.12 19.19 40.71
C GLN A 422 -11.95 18.32 39.44
N PRO A 423 -10.75 18.25 38.82
CA PRO A 423 -10.49 17.39 37.67
C PRO A 423 -10.43 15.93 38.13
N ILE A 424 -11.60 15.30 38.26
CA ILE A 424 -11.78 13.92 38.72
C ILE A 424 -12.54 13.15 37.66
N VAL A 425 -12.09 11.93 37.39
CA VAL A 425 -12.74 10.97 36.50
C VAL A 425 -13.04 9.68 37.28
N THR A 426 -14.15 9.03 36.96
CA THR A 426 -14.54 7.74 37.54
C THR A 426 -14.81 6.72 36.43
N PRO A 427 -14.82 5.40 36.73
CA PRO A 427 -15.16 4.37 35.75
C PRO A 427 -16.50 4.62 35.03
N ALA A 428 -17.54 5.05 35.74
CA ALA A 428 -18.82 5.40 35.13
C ALA A 428 -18.74 6.59 34.15
N VAL A 429 -17.92 7.61 34.45
CA VAL A 429 -17.69 8.76 33.55
C VAL A 429 -16.97 8.32 32.28
N ILE A 430 -15.91 7.50 32.40
CA ILE A 430 -15.18 6.95 31.24
C ILE A 430 -16.12 6.09 30.40
N ARG A 431 -16.91 5.23 31.04
CA ARG A 431 -17.91 4.40 30.35
C ARG A 431 -18.91 5.25 29.57
N GLY A 432 -19.45 6.30 30.18
CA GLY A 432 -20.36 7.24 29.51
C GLY A 432 -19.71 7.93 28.31
N GLU A 433 -18.44 8.35 28.43
CA GLU A 433 -17.71 8.96 27.33
C GLU A 433 -17.47 7.97 26.17
N LEU A 434 -17.04 6.74 26.46
CA LEU A 434 -16.81 5.73 25.42
C LEU A 434 -18.10 5.38 24.67
N ILE A 435 -19.23 5.25 25.37
CA ILE A 435 -20.55 5.05 24.74
C ILE A 435 -20.91 6.25 23.85
N ALA A 436 -20.70 7.48 24.34
CA ALA A 436 -21.00 8.68 23.57
C ALA A 436 -20.14 8.79 22.30
N GLN A 437 -18.88 8.37 22.37
CA GLN A 437 -18.00 8.33 21.20
C GLN A 437 -18.36 7.19 20.24
N TYR A 438 -18.76 6.03 20.75
CA TYR A 438 -19.24 4.94 19.93
C TYR A 438 -20.51 5.33 19.16
N ALA A 439 -21.46 6.02 19.80
CA ALA A 439 -22.65 6.54 19.14
C ALA A 439 -22.33 7.56 18.03
N LYS A 440 -21.23 8.34 18.17
CA LYS A 440 -20.75 9.20 17.09
C LYS A 440 -20.17 8.40 15.93
N LEU A 441 -19.36 7.38 16.22
CA LEU A 441 -18.83 6.47 15.20
C LEU A 441 -19.95 5.73 14.46
N GLU A 442 -21.05 5.38 15.15
CA GLU A 442 -22.23 4.76 14.54
C GLU A 442 -22.93 5.73 13.58
N LEU A 443 -23.09 7.00 13.98
CA LEU A 443 -23.63 8.04 13.11
C LEU A 443 -22.72 8.34 11.90
N GLU A 444 -21.40 8.30 12.10
CA GLU A 444 -20.39 8.43 11.04
C GLU A 444 -20.34 7.20 10.12
N GLY A 445 -20.98 6.08 10.52
CA GLY A 445 -21.05 4.85 9.73
C GLY A 445 -19.81 3.99 9.82
N HIS A 446 -19.08 4.01 10.94
CA HIS A 446 -17.89 3.16 11.17
C HIS A 446 -18.16 1.92 12.02
N VAL A 447 -19.22 1.95 12.83
CA VAL A 447 -19.62 0.86 13.74
C VAL A 447 -21.14 0.72 13.73
N GLU A 448 -21.67 -0.36 14.28
CA GLU A 448 -23.11 -0.58 14.44
C GLU A 448 -23.47 -1.05 15.86
N ASN A 449 -24.77 -1.11 16.16
CA ASN A 449 -25.34 -1.67 17.38
C ASN A 449 -24.87 -0.99 18.70
N ALA A 450 -24.90 0.34 18.79
CA ALA A 450 -24.42 1.08 19.96
C ALA A 450 -25.06 0.67 21.30
N GLU A 451 -26.34 0.29 21.30
CA GLU A 451 -27.03 -0.19 22.51
C GLU A 451 -26.45 -1.51 23.02
N LEU A 452 -26.13 -2.45 22.12
CA LEU A 452 -25.49 -3.73 22.47
C LEU A 452 -24.04 -3.50 22.88
N PHE A 453 -23.31 -2.63 22.17
CA PHE A 453 -21.97 -2.22 22.58
C PHE A 453 -21.95 -1.71 24.02
N ALA A 454 -22.91 -0.85 24.40
CA ALA A 454 -23.01 -0.36 25.76
C ALA A 454 -23.19 -1.51 26.78
N GLN A 455 -23.96 -2.55 26.47
CA GLN A 455 -24.15 -3.71 27.36
C GLN A 455 -22.87 -4.53 27.54
N HIS A 456 -22.07 -4.67 26.48
CA HIS A 456 -20.83 -5.45 26.50
C HIS A 456 -19.59 -4.65 26.95
N LEU A 457 -19.64 -3.31 26.93
CA LEU A 457 -18.57 -2.45 27.40
C LEU A 457 -18.36 -2.57 28.93
N VAL A 458 -17.17 -3.02 29.30
CA VAL A 458 -16.73 -3.10 30.70
C VAL A 458 -15.68 -2.02 30.94
N VAL A 459 -15.89 -1.22 31.98
CA VAL A 459 -14.93 -0.23 32.49
C VAL A 459 -14.84 -0.40 33.99
N GLU A 460 -13.67 -0.74 34.50
CA GLU A 460 -13.45 -0.99 35.91
C GLU A 460 -12.15 -0.37 36.40
N ARG A 461 -12.12 -0.02 37.69
CA ARG A 461 -10.88 0.36 38.36
C ARG A 461 -10.16 -0.91 38.79
N ASP A 462 -8.85 -0.97 38.55
CA ASP A 462 -8.06 -2.12 38.94
C ASP A 462 -8.07 -2.32 40.47
N THR A 463 -8.19 -3.57 40.91
CA THR A 463 -8.28 -3.90 42.34
C THR A 463 -6.93 -3.91 43.05
N GLN A 464 -5.84 -4.06 42.30
CA GLN A 464 -4.47 -4.09 42.82
C GLN A 464 -3.74 -2.76 42.59
N ASP A 465 -4.09 -2.03 41.52
CA ASP A 465 -3.59 -0.68 41.24
C ASP A 465 -4.71 0.38 41.29
N PRO A 466 -4.83 1.15 42.38
CA PRO A 466 -5.85 2.18 42.49
C PRO A 466 -5.69 3.32 41.47
N SER A 467 -4.58 3.42 40.72
CA SER A 467 -4.39 4.46 39.70
C SER A 467 -4.73 3.98 38.29
N ARG A 468 -5.18 2.73 38.12
CA ARG A 468 -5.42 2.11 36.81
C ARG A 468 -6.90 1.87 36.54
N VAL A 469 -7.28 2.07 35.27
CA VAL A 469 -8.59 1.70 34.72
C VAL A 469 -8.38 0.63 33.65
N ASN A 470 -9.15 -0.46 33.72
CA ASN A 470 -9.22 -1.51 32.72
C ASN A 470 -10.49 -1.33 31.89
N VAL A 471 -10.36 -1.46 30.58
CA VAL A 471 -11.48 -1.33 29.63
C VAL A 471 -11.49 -2.54 28.70
N LEU A 472 -12.62 -3.24 28.65
CA LEU A 472 -12.92 -4.17 27.56
C LEU A 472 -13.81 -3.41 26.57
N PHE A 473 -13.27 -3.13 25.38
CA PHE A 473 -13.95 -2.41 24.31
C PHE A 473 -14.29 -3.43 23.20
N PRO A 474 -15.55 -3.88 23.07
CA PRO A 474 -15.96 -4.88 22.09
C PRO A 474 -16.73 -4.24 20.92
N PRO A 475 -16.06 -3.59 19.97
CA PRO A 475 -16.74 -2.90 18.89
C PRO A 475 -17.38 -3.89 17.93
N ASP A 476 -18.52 -3.51 17.39
CA ASP A 476 -19.16 -4.16 16.25
C ASP A 476 -18.92 -3.29 15.01
N TYR A 477 -17.98 -3.70 14.17
CA TYR A 477 -17.56 -2.93 13.01
C TYR A 477 -18.58 -3.06 11.89
N ILE A 478 -18.87 -1.93 11.22
CA ILE A 478 -19.66 -1.99 9.99
C ILE A 478 -18.87 -2.77 8.93
N ASN A 479 -19.57 -3.58 8.15
CA ASN A 479 -18.96 -4.44 7.15
C ASN A 479 -19.20 -3.95 5.73
N GLY A 480 -18.26 -4.28 4.84
CA GLY A 480 -18.35 -3.99 3.42
C GLY A 480 -19.36 -4.86 2.67
N LEU A 481 -20.22 -4.27 1.84
CA LEU A 481 -21.04 -5.03 0.90
C LEU A 481 -20.19 -5.59 -0.26
N ARG A 482 -19.73 -6.83 -0.10
CA ARG A 482 -18.86 -7.53 -1.09
C ARG A 482 -19.63 -8.41 -2.07
N ILE A 483 -20.66 -9.10 -1.58
CA ILE A 483 -21.41 -10.09 -2.36
C ILE A 483 -22.90 -9.81 -2.20
N PHE A 484 -23.59 -9.62 -3.33
CA PHE A 484 -25.04 -9.57 -3.38
C PHE A 484 -25.55 -10.81 -4.14
N ALA A 485 -26.10 -11.77 -3.42
CA ALA A 485 -26.61 -13.02 -3.98
C ALA A 485 -28.13 -12.95 -4.13
N LEU A 486 -28.63 -13.11 -5.35
CA LEU A 486 -30.06 -13.09 -5.66
C LEU A 486 -30.48 -14.36 -6.41
N LEU A 487 -31.56 -14.99 -5.94
CA LEU A 487 -32.22 -16.10 -6.62
C LEU A 487 -33.41 -15.58 -7.43
N ASN A 488 -33.31 -15.62 -8.76
CA ASN A 488 -34.42 -15.25 -9.64
C ASN A 488 -35.39 -16.42 -9.85
N GLN A 489 -36.49 -16.47 -9.09
CA GLN A 489 -37.59 -17.39 -9.33
C GLN A 489 -38.62 -16.74 -10.26
N PHE A 490 -38.36 -16.81 -11.56
CA PHE A 490 -39.25 -16.21 -12.55
C PHE A 490 -40.57 -17.01 -12.68
N ARG A 491 -41.67 -16.28 -12.91
CA ARG A 491 -42.96 -16.78 -13.36
C ARG A 491 -43.25 -16.15 -14.72
N LEU A 492 -43.84 -16.92 -15.63
CA LEU A 492 -44.27 -16.38 -16.93
C LEU A 492 -45.54 -15.53 -16.79
N GLN A 493 -46.35 -15.82 -15.77
CA GLN A 493 -47.52 -15.06 -15.33
C GLN A 493 -47.70 -15.33 -13.83
N TYR A 494 -48.08 -14.31 -13.07
CA TYR A 494 -48.44 -14.50 -11.66
C TYR A 494 -49.80 -15.19 -11.59
N ASP A 495 -49.97 -16.15 -10.67
CA ASP A 495 -51.25 -16.86 -10.48
C ASP A 495 -52.39 -15.89 -10.13
N GLU A 496 -52.07 -14.73 -9.54
CA GLU A 496 -53.01 -13.64 -9.23
C GLU A 496 -53.45 -12.85 -10.47
N ALA A 497 -52.73 -13.00 -11.58
CA ALA A 497 -52.99 -12.37 -12.87
C ALA A 497 -53.55 -13.37 -13.91
N ALA A 498 -53.82 -14.61 -13.51
CA ALA A 498 -54.54 -15.63 -14.29
C ALA A 498 -56.01 -15.70 -13.82
#